data_AF-A0A7W7W4X1-F1
#
_entry.id   AF-A0A7W7W4X1-F1
#
_cell.length_a   1.000
_cell.length_b   1.000
_cell.length_c   1.000
_cell.angle_alpha   90.00
_cell.angle_beta   90.00
_cell.angle_gamma   90.00
#
_symmetry.space_group_name_H-M   'P 1'
#
loop_
_entity.id
_entity.type
_entity.pdbx_description
1 polymer ?
#
loop_
_entity_poly.entity_id
_entity_poly.type
_entity_poly.pdbx_seq_one_letter_code
_entity_poly.pdbx_strand_id
1 'polypeptide(L)' 'MTDLWAPIDPLIFDGKRIQAAHLIKHQFGYTLQQTIDALGERFQELSRTRPDEFTVPIESYFDNFYT' A
#
# COMPACT_ATOMS: atom_id res chain seq x y z
N MET A 1 10.12 -13.93 12.69
CA MET A 1 10.33 -13.16 11.44
C MET A 1 9.54 -11.88 11.59
N THR A 2 10.18 -10.73 11.50
CA THR A 2 9.48 -9.44 11.56
C THR A 2 8.63 -9.31 10.31
N ASP A 3 7.33 -9.14 10.47
CA ASP A 3 6.45 -8.86 9.34
C ASP A 3 6.83 -7.49 8.74
N LEU A 4 7.39 -7.51 7.53
CA LEU A 4 7.87 -6.30 6.86
C LEU A 4 6.72 -5.35 6.51
N TRP A 5 5.52 -5.89 6.33
CA TRP A 5 4.31 -5.16 5.96
C TRP A 5 3.60 -4.49 7.14
N ALA A 6 3.82 -4.93 8.38
CA ALA A 6 3.20 -4.37 9.58
C ALA A 6 3.28 -2.83 9.70
N PRO A 7 4.39 -2.14 9.38
CA PRO A 7 4.43 -0.67 9.37
C PRO A 7 3.82 -0.03 8.10
N ILE A 8 3.59 -0.79 7.04
CA ILE A 8 3.09 -0.32 5.74
C ILE A 8 1.56 -0.45 5.68
N ASP A 9 0.99 -1.56 6.16
CA ASP A 9 -0.44 -1.85 6.10
C ASP A 9 -1.32 -0.72 6.70
N PRO A 10 -0.99 -0.14 7.88
CA PRO A 10 -1.76 0.99 8.41
C PRO A 10 -1.75 2.22 7.49
N LEU A 11 -0.65 2.46 6.77
CA LEU A 11 -0.59 3.56 5.81
C LEU A 11 -1.46 3.29 4.59
N ILE A 12 -1.58 2.03 4.19
CA ILE A 12 -2.49 1.61 3.13
C ILE A 12 -3.94 1.78 3.60
N PHE A 13 -4.29 1.36 4.81
CA PHE A 13 -5.64 1.55 5.35
C PHE A 13 -6.06 3.02 5.49
N ASP A 14 -5.10 3.89 5.82
CA ASP A 14 -5.30 5.35 5.95
C ASP A 14 -5.30 6.09 4.60
N GLY A 15 -5.03 5.43 3.47
CA GLY A 15 -4.88 6.13 2.18
C GLY A 15 -3.62 6.97 2.05
N LYS A 16 -2.63 6.79 2.93
CA LYS A 16 -1.31 7.46 2.93
C LYS A 16 -0.37 6.84 1.89
N ARG A 17 -0.80 6.84 0.63
CA ARG A 17 -0.17 6.12 -0.50
C ARG A 17 1.30 6.47 -0.70
N ILE A 18 1.65 7.76 -0.62
CA ILE A 18 3.04 8.23 -0.79
C ILE A 18 3.93 7.72 0.34
N GLN A 19 3.46 7.79 1.58
CA GLN A 19 4.22 7.30 2.75
C GLN A 19 4.41 5.78 2.67
N ALA A 20 3.36 5.05 2.27
CA ALA A 20 3.44 3.61 2.04
C ALA A 20 4.48 3.27 0.95
N ALA A 21 4.44 3.96 -0.19
CA ALA A 21 5.42 3.79 -1.28
C ALA A 21 6.85 4.10 -0.82
N HIS A 22 7.06 5.16 -0.05
CA HIS A 22 8.37 5.49 0.50
C HIS A 22 8.91 4.39 1.42
N LEU A 23 8.09 3.81 2.30
CA LEU A 23 8.49 2.70 3.16
C LEU A 23 8.77 1.42 2.38
N ILE A 24 7.94 1.09 1.39
CA ILE A 24 8.17 -0.06 0.50
C ILE A 24 9.53 0.10 -0.20
N LYS A 25 9.77 1.25 -0.83
CA LYS A 25 11.04 1.53 -1.50
C LYS A 25 12.23 1.37 -0.55
N HIS A 26 12.13 1.90 0.67
CA HIS A 26 13.21 1.87 1.64
C HIS A 26 13.46 0.46 2.20
N GLN A 27 12.41 -0.29 2.57
CA GLN A 27 12.55 -1.62 3.15
C GLN A 27 13.01 -2.67 2.14
N PHE A 28 12.47 -2.62 0.93
CA PHE A 28 12.70 -3.66 -0.08
C PHE A 28 13.80 -3.27 -1.09
N GLY A 29 14.29 -2.03 -1.06
CA GLY A 29 15.31 -1.53 -2.00
C GLY A 29 14.81 -1.43 -3.44
N TYR A 30 13.49 -1.31 -3.63
CA TYR A 30 12.84 -1.36 -4.93
C TYR A 30 13.06 -0.11 -5.79
N THR A 31 13.01 -0.31 -7.11
CA THR A 31 12.84 0.78 -8.07
C THR A 31 11.46 1.42 -7.91
N LEU A 32 11.25 2.59 -8.51
CA LEU A 32 9.95 3.25 -8.48
C LEU A 32 8.83 2.33 -9.02
N GLN A 33 9.08 1.65 -10.13
CA GLN A 33 8.09 0.75 -10.74
C GLN A 33 7.76 -0.42 -9.81
N GLN A 34 8.78 -1.14 -9.33
CA GLN A 34 8.60 -2.23 -8.37
C GLN A 34 7.88 -1.78 -7.08
N THR A 35 8.11 -0.54 -6.63
CA THR A 35 7.44 0.02 -5.45
C THR A 35 5.94 0.18 -5.70
N ILE A 36 5.58 0.67 -6.88
CA ILE A 36 4.19 0.88 -7.29
C ILE A 36 3.48 -0.46 -7.46
N ASP A 37 4.12 -1.42 -8.14
CA ASP A 37 3.60 -2.78 -8.30
C ASP A 37 3.35 -3.43 -6.93
N ALA A 38 4.34 -3.41 -6.03
CA ALA A 38 4.23 -3.99 -4.70
C ALA A 38 3.15 -3.31 -3.84
N LEU A 39 2.97 -1.98 -3.95
CA LEU A 39 1.90 -1.26 -3.29
C LEU A 39 0.52 -1.70 -3.81
N GLY A 40 0.39 -1.89 -5.12
CA GLY A 40 -0.82 -2.38 -5.77
C GLY A 40 -1.18 -3.80 -5.35
N GLU A 41 -0.21 -4.72 -5.40
CA GLU A 41 -0.39 -6.11 -4.97
C GLU A 41 -0.81 -6.19 -3.50
N ARG A 42 -0.14 -5.43 -2.62
CA ARG A 42 -0.49 -5.42 -1.20
C ARG A 42 -1.88 -4.87 -0.96
N PHE A 43 -2.24 -3.77 -1.63
CA PHE A 43 -3.59 -3.22 -1.55
C PHE A 43 -4.67 -4.23 -1.99
N GLN A 44 -4.43 -4.97 -3.08
CA GLN A 44 -5.36 -6.01 -3.53
C GLN A 44 -5.52 -7.15 -2.51
N GLU A 45 -4.43 -7.58 -1.88
CA GLU A 45 -4.50 -8.59 -0.82
C GLU A 45 -5.29 -8.08 0.39
N LEU A 46 -5.00 -6.87 0.85
CA LEU A 46 -5.64 -6.27 2.02
C LEU A 46 -7.12 -5.99 1.78
N SER A 47 -7.49 -5.47 0.60
CA SER A 47 -8.91 -5.25 0.23
C SER A 47 -9.71 -6.55 0.17
N ARG A 48 -9.07 -7.69 -0.14
CA ARG A 48 -9.73 -9.00 -0.13
C ARG A 48 -9.82 -9.62 1.26
N THR A 49 -8.80 -9.45 2.08
CA THR A 49 -8.67 -10.16 3.37
C THR A 49 -9.13 -9.35 4.58
N ARG A 50 -9.00 -8.03 4.51
CA ARG A 50 -9.31 -7.08 5.59
C ARG A 50 -9.94 -5.79 5.05
N PRO A 51 -11.05 -5.88 4.29
CA PRO A 51 -11.70 -4.69 3.72
C PRO A 51 -12.19 -3.72 4.80
N ASP A 52 -12.61 -4.22 5.97
CA ASP A 52 -13.18 -3.41 7.06
C ASP A 52 -12.17 -2.50 7.76
N GLU A 53 -10.86 -2.71 7.57
CA GLU A 53 -9.82 -1.87 8.17
C GLU A 53 -9.55 -0.58 7.36
N PHE A 54 -10.04 -0.50 6.13
CA PHE A 54 -9.85 0.68 5.29
C PHE A 54 -10.67 1.87 5.81
N THR A 55 -10.00 3.01 6.02
CA THR A 55 -10.64 4.27 6.43
C THR A 55 -11.02 5.15 5.24
N VAL A 56 -10.59 4.75 4.04
CA VAL A 56 -10.88 5.41 2.77
C VAL A 56 -11.66 4.47 1.84
N PRO A 57 -12.47 5.00 0.90
CA PRO A 57 -13.17 4.16 -0.07
C PRO A 57 -12.17 3.38 -0.94
N ILE A 58 -12.27 2.05 -0.90
CA ILE A 58 -11.40 1.12 -1.65
C ILE A 58 -11.48 1.40 -3.16
N GLU A 59 -12.69 1.67 -3.68
CA GLU A 59 -12.93 1.93 -5.11
C GLU A 59 -12.23 3.20 -5.62
N SER A 60 -11.99 4.18 -4.74
CA SER A 60 -11.31 5.44 -5.07
C SER A 60 -9.85 5.46 -4.63
N TYR A 61 -9.32 4.33 -4.17
CA TYR A 61 -8.01 4.27 -3.54
C TYR A 61 -6.85 4.67 -4.46
N PHE A 62 -6.92 4.37 -5.76
CA PHE A 62 -5.89 4.76 -6.73
C PHE A 62 -6.31 5.89 -7.67
N ASP A 63 -7.45 6.52 -7.39
CA ASP A 63 -7.90 7.67 -8.16
C ASP A 63 -6.84 8.79 -8.10
N ASN A 64 -6.53 9.38 -9.26
CA ASN A 64 -5.47 10.38 -9.46
C ASN A 64 -4.04 9.94 -9.07
N PHE A 65 -3.77 8.65 -8.87
CA PHE A 65 -2.42 8.17 -8.49
C PHE A 65 -1.55 7.79 -9.69
N TYR A 66 -2.17 7.37 -10.79
CA TYR A 66 -1.52 6.90 -12.03
C TYR A 66 -1.74 7.83 -13.22
N THR A 67 -2.37 8.99 -13.01
CA THR A 67 -2.76 9.95 -14.05
C THR A 67 -1.71 11.05 -14.22
#